data_AF-A0A817JU79-F1
#
_entry.id   AF-A0A817JU79-F1
#
_cell.length_a   1.000
_cell.length_b   1.000
_cell.length_c   1.000
_cell.angle_alpha   90.00
_cell.angle_beta   90.00
_cell.angle_gamma   90.00
#
_symmetry.space_group_name_H-M   'P 1'
#
loop_
_entity.id
_entity.type
_entity.pdbx_description
1 polymer ?
#
loop_
_entity_poly.entity_id
_entity_poly.type
_entity_poly.pdbx_seq_one_letter_code
_entity_poly.pdbx_strand_id
1 'polypeptide(L)'
;MRSNSSNEVKVSSSRKSILSAVHSHLIRALQRLNLFSDNPFWSPVLNFDEQTLSTRLFLIFISISLLVVIGYASLTVRTHNVTLYKFSISDFERLEARYPSTINVPCTEVSVPFNKFLNLSPRFHQVCLSSFVRNKWISSLFLFNATSHNILDFRTFAFAQYRSLRLLCQLARQAIKDTHRTFNSTHLVNRNTFSRAQFNEIASVLADNLQRNVLTNEKRTARVVSMIIARNRLFSALRTNYYIHSVPGSRRYLTYYAVYMEINGTEESSCDCLLRGNQCIYPAGAFYNWTLPELGKSAKNNPPPQFQIPGLMAGCIPLDAMRQSTLECLYNQSCVNAISLQPKISRPKALNASLSRFSLNSTIGSIFDESLFVESWQNQSSFENYYAACAPQSLSYSYESRFHLGTIITMSLGAFGGLVIVWQLITPSFIKIWKRINWKKQQRKSRTTIEQTHVEHEILKMGPKPINKG
;
A
#
# COMPACT_ATOMS: atom_id res chain seq x y z
N MET A 1 -30.99 -57.82 -34.02
CA MET A 1 -32.07 -57.46 -33.07
C MET A 1 -32.40 -55.98 -33.21
N ARG A 2 -33.34 -55.67 -34.12
CA ARG A 2 -33.95 -54.35 -34.34
C ARG A 2 -35.30 -54.37 -33.61
N SER A 3 -35.42 -53.66 -32.50
CA SER A 3 -36.68 -53.42 -31.80
C SER A 3 -36.43 -52.40 -30.69
N ASN A 4 -36.63 -51.10 -30.97
CA ASN A 4 -37.03 -50.10 -29.95
C ASN A 4 -37.29 -48.68 -30.48
N SER A 5 -37.04 -48.35 -31.75
CA SER A 5 -37.30 -46.98 -32.27
C SER A 5 -38.78 -46.65 -32.55
N SER A 6 -39.69 -47.62 -32.43
CA SER A 6 -41.13 -47.46 -32.67
C SER A 6 -41.93 -47.02 -31.45
N ASN A 7 -41.36 -47.06 -30.24
CA ASN A 7 -42.04 -46.65 -29.00
C ASN A 7 -41.82 -45.18 -28.62
N GLU A 8 -40.66 -44.57 -28.92
CA GLU A 8 -40.40 -43.15 -28.59
C GLU A 8 -41.19 -42.16 -29.48
N VAL A 9 -41.40 -42.49 -30.75
CA VAL A 9 -42.18 -41.65 -31.68
C VAL A 9 -43.68 -41.62 -31.30
N LYS A 10 -44.22 -42.73 -30.77
CA LYS A 10 -45.61 -42.80 -30.26
C LYS A 10 -45.82 -41.97 -29.00
N VAL A 11 -44.84 -41.91 -28.09
CA VAL A 11 -44.94 -41.12 -26.84
C VAL A 11 -44.85 -39.61 -27.11
N SER A 12 -44.02 -39.17 -28.05
CA SER A 12 -43.93 -37.77 -28.48
C SER A 12 -45.20 -37.27 -29.20
N SER A 13 -45.77 -38.10 -30.08
CA SER A 13 -47.04 -37.83 -30.77
C SER A 13 -48.23 -37.78 -29.79
N SER A 14 -48.30 -38.73 -28.85
CA SER A 14 -49.34 -38.78 -27.82
C SER A 14 -49.25 -37.61 -26.82
N ARG A 15 -48.04 -37.19 -26.40
CA ARG A 15 -47.89 -35.99 -25.56
C ARG A 15 -48.35 -34.72 -26.29
N LYS A 16 -48.04 -34.58 -27.58
CA LYS A 16 -48.51 -33.44 -28.39
C LYS A 16 -50.02 -33.46 -28.61
N SER A 17 -50.65 -34.64 -28.80
CA SER A 17 -52.10 -34.76 -28.95
C SER A 17 -52.85 -34.52 -27.64
N ILE A 18 -52.27 -34.92 -26.50
CA ILE A 18 -52.83 -34.64 -25.17
C ILE A 18 -52.67 -33.16 -24.83
N LEU A 19 -51.51 -32.55 -25.13
CA LEU A 19 -51.31 -31.10 -24.94
C LEU A 19 -52.28 -30.28 -25.79
N SER A 20 -52.50 -30.66 -27.05
CA SER A 20 -53.42 -29.96 -27.94
C SER A 20 -54.89 -30.18 -27.54
N ALA A 21 -55.24 -31.38 -27.05
CA ALA A 21 -56.57 -31.67 -26.52
C ALA A 21 -56.85 -30.86 -25.24
N VAL A 22 -55.92 -30.83 -24.28
CA VAL A 22 -56.01 -30.04 -23.05
C VAL A 22 -56.08 -28.55 -23.37
N HIS A 23 -55.23 -28.06 -24.28
CA HIS A 23 -55.27 -26.67 -24.73
C HIS A 23 -56.62 -26.32 -25.38
N SER A 24 -57.16 -27.18 -26.25
CA SER A 24 -58.46 -26.97 -26.89
C SER A 24 -59.63 -27.01 -25.89
N HIS A 25 -59.51 -27.81 -24.82
CA HIS A 25 -60.52 -27.92 -23.77
C HIS A 25 -60.46 -26.72 -22.83
N LEU A 26 -59.25 -26.25 -22.52
CA LEU A 26 -59.02 -25.07 -21.69
C LEU A 26 -59.46 -23.79 -22.40
N ILE A 27 -59.21 -23.67 -23.71
CA ILE A 27 -59.72 -22.57 -24.54
C ILE A 27 -61.25 -22.58 -24.58
N ARG A 28 -61.88 -23.74 -24.81
CA ARG A 28 -63.34 -23.85 -24.80
C ARG A 28 -63.95 -23.52 -23.43
N ALA A 29 -63.31 -23.94 -22.34
CA ALA A 29 -63.71 -23.59 -20.98
C ALA A 29 -63.58 -22.08 -20.71
N LEU A 30 -62.45 -21.47 -21.11
CA LEU A 30 -62.22 -20.01 -20.99
C LEU A 30 -63.18 -19.19 -21.88
N GLN A 31 -63.56 -19.71 -23.04
CA GLN A 31 -64.51 -19.04 -23.95
C GLN A 31 -65.94 -19.05 -23.43
N ARG A 32 -66.31 -20.04 -22.62
CA ARG A 32 -67.64 -20.18 -21.99
C ARG A 32 -67.69 -19.59 -20.56
N LEU A 33 -66.54 -19.18 -20.02
CA LEU A 33 -66.46 -18.61 -18.68
C LEU A 33 -67.04 -17.19 -18.68
N ASN A 34 -68.05 -16.97 -17.84
CA ASN A 34 -68.57 -15.66 -17.51
C ASN A 34 -68.58 -15.50 -15.99
N LEU A 35 -67.57 -14.83 -15.44
CA LEU A 35 -67.41 -14.63 -13.99
C LEU A 35 -68.37 -13.57 -13.42
N PHE A 36 -69.08 -12.84 -14.29
CA PHE A 36 -69.97 -11.76 -13.91
C PHE A 36 -71.46 -12.10 -14.12
N SER A 37 -71.80 -13.33 -14.54
CA SER A 37 -73.20 -13.78 -14.71
C SER A 37 -73.99 -13.72 -13.42
N ASP A 38 -73.37 -14.12 -12.31
CA ASP A 38 -74.03 -14.28 -11.00
C ASP A 38 -73.47 -13.29 -9.96
N ASN A 39 -72.76 -12.25 -10.41
CA ASN A 39 -72.22 -11.25 -9.49
C ASN A 39 -73.36 -10.35 -8.96
N PRO A 40 -73.57 -10.26 -7.63
CA PRO A 40 -74.74 -9.60 -7.06
C PRO A 40 -74.78 -8.09 -7.34
N PHE A 41 -73.63 -7.46 -7.57
CA PHE A 41 -73.54 -6.03 -7.83
C PHE A 41 -73.61 -5.71 -9.34
N TRP A 42 -72.99 -6.54 -10.18
CA TRP A 42 -72.79 -6.22 -11.60
C TRP A 42 -73.76 -6.92 -12.55
N SER A 43 -74.24 -8.12 -12.20
CA SER A 43 -75.17 -8.90 -13.03
C SER A 43 -76.43 -8.13 -13.43
N PRO A 44 -77.16 -7.43 -12.52
CA PRO A 44 -78.38 -6.71 -12.89
C PRO A 44 -78.14 -5.47 -13.76
N VAL A 45 -76.88 -5.03 -13.91
CA VAL A 45 -76.54 -3.76 -14.56
C VAL A 45 -75.73 -3.93 -15.84
N LEU A 46 -75.25 -5.13 -16.17
CA LEU A 46 -74.45 -5.43 -17.35
C LEU A 46 -75.21 -6.33 -18.31
N ASN A 47 -75.12 -6.04 -19.60
CA ASN A 47 -75.64 -6.94 -20.64
C ASN A 47 -74.74 -8.17 -20.81
N PHE A 48 -75.25 -9.26 -21.37
CA PHE A 48 -74.50 -10.51 -21.56
C PHE A 48 -73.14 -10.34 -22.26
N ASP A 49 -73.08 -9.51 -23.30
CA ASP A 49 -71.83 -9.18 -24.00
C ASP A 49 -70.83 -8.42 -23.12
N GLU A 50 -71.34 -7.57 -22.22
CA GLU A 50 -70.51 -6.80 -21.29
C GLU A 50 -69.95 -7.66 -20.18
N GLN A 51 -70.73 -8.62 -19.69
CA GLN A 51 -70.28 -9.60 -18.71
C GLN A 51 -69.17 -10.50 -19.30
N THR A 52 -69.35 -10.97 -20.53
CA THR A 52 -68.36 -11.80 -21.24
C THR A 52 -67.07 -11.02 -21.51
N LEU A 53 -67.17 -9.77 -21.97
CA LEU A 53 -66.01 -8.91 -22.20
C LEU A 53 -65.30 -8.54 -20.89
N SER A 54 -66.06 -8.31 -19.81
CA SER A 54 -65.52 -8.03 -18.47
C SER A 54 -64.75 -9.22 -17.93
N THR A 55 -65.25 -10.43 -18.13
CA THR A 55 -64.56 -11.65 -17.72
C THR A 55 -63.19 -11.79 -18.41
N ARG A 56 -63.13 -11.53 -19.72
CA ARG A 56 -61.87 -11.64 -20.48
C ARG A 56 -60.84 -10.58 -20.08
N LEU A 57 -61.27 -9.32 -19.94
CA LEU A 57 -60.40 -8.23 -19.49
C LEU A 57 -59.92 -8.45 -18.05
N PHE A 58 -60.79 -8.94 -17.18
CA PHE A 58 -60.46 -9.28 -15.79
C PHE A 58 -59.34 -10.33 -15.73
N LEU A 59 -59.46 -11.41 -16.50
CA LEU A 59 -58.44 -12.46 -16.57
C LEU A 59 -57.09 -11.98 -17.15
N ILE A 60 -57.12 -11.05 -18.11
CA ILE A 60 -55.90 -10.43 -18.65
C ILE A 60 -55.25 -9.54 -17.58
N PHE A 61 -56.02 -8.66 -16.94
CA PHE A 61 -55.48 -7.74 -15.93
C PHE A 61 -54.93 -8.46 -14.71
N ILE A 62 -55.60 -9.52 -14.23
CA ILE A 62 -55.09 -10.30 -13.11
C ILE A 62 -53.81 -11.05 -13.48
N SER A 63 -53.72 -11.59 -14.71
CA SER A 63 -52.53 -12.30 -15.20
C SER A 63 -51.33 -11.35 -15.34
N ILE A 64 -51.52 -10.17 -15.93
CA ILE A 64 -50.48 -9.14 -16.05
C ILE A 64 -50.03 -8.67 -14.67
N SER A 65 -50.98 -8.39 -13.76
CA SER A 65 -50.67 -7.95 -12.40
C SER A 65 -49.85 -9.00 -11.64
N LEU A 66 -50.21 -10.27 -11.77
CA LEU A 66 -49.48 -11.37 -11.13
C LEU A 66 -48.07 -11.54 -11.71
N LEU A 67 -47.92 -11.40 -13.03
CA LEU A 67 -46.59 -11.41 -13.68
C LEU A 67 -45.71 -10.27 -13.21
N VAL A 68 -46.27 -9.07 -13.01
CA VAL A 68 -45.54 -7.92 -12.47
C VAL A 68 -45.09 -8.20 -11.02
N VAL A 69 -45.95 -8.77 -10.17
CA VAL A 69 -45.60 -9.14 -8.80
C VAL A 69 -44.48 -10.19 -8.77
N ILE A 70 -44.57 -11.23 -9.61
CA ILE A 70 -43.54 -12.27 -9.72
C ILE A 70 -42.22 -11.67 -10.23
N GLY A 71 -42.28 -10.84 -11.28
CA GLY A 71 -41.11 -10.16 -11.82
C GLY A 71 -40.42 -9.27 -10.78
N TYR A 72 -41.21 -8.45 -10.07
CA TYR A 72 -40.73 -7.62 -8.99
C TYR A 72 -40.08 -8.45 -7.87
N ALA A 73 -40.75 -9.49 -7.38
CA ALA A 73 -40.23 -10.36 -6.32
C ALA A 73 -38.97 -11.11 -6.78
N SER A 74 -38.84 -11.46 -8.06
CA SER A 74 -37.67 -12.17 -8.58
C SER A 74 -36.44 -11.26 -8.74
N LEU A 75 -36.66 -9.98 -9.03
CA LEU A 75 -35.61 -8.98 -9.26
C LEU A 75 -35.17 -8.26 -7.98
N THR A 76 -36.00 -8.25 -6.95
CA THR A 76 -35.70 -7.58 -5.69
C THR A 76 -34.60 -8.32 -4.93
N VAL A 77 -33.50 -7.61 -4.64
CA VAL A 77 -32.42 -8.07 -3.78
C VAL A 77 -32.64 -7.52 -2.37
N ARG A 78 -32.44 -8.37 -1.36
CA ARG A 78 -32.50 -7.99 0.05
C ARG A 78 -31.12 -8.06 0.67
N THR A 79 -30.73 -6.98 1.33
CA THR A 79 -29.52 -6.93 2.14
C THR A 79 -29.83 -7.45 3.53
N HIS A 80 -29.08 -8.45 3.97
CA HIS A 80 -29.14 -8.98 5.34
C HIS A 80 -27.92 -8.50 6.10
N ASN A 81 -28.14 -7.93 7.29
CA ASN A 81 -27.09 -7.49 8.19
C ASN A 81 -26.98 -8.50 9.34
N VAL A 82 -25.78 -9.04 9.53
CA VAL A 82 -25.47 -9.99 10.61
C VAL A 82 -24.45 -9.34 11.54
N THR A 83 -24.67 -9.43 12.85
CA THR A 83 -23.74 -8.96 13.88
C THR A 83 -23.44 -10.08 14.87
N LEU A 84 -22.16 -10.33 15.11
CA LEU A 84 -21.65 -11.32 16.06
C LEU A 84 -20.91 -10.61 17.19
N TYR A 85 -21.25 -10.92 18.44
CA TYR A 85 -20.58 -10.39 19.63
C TYR A 85 -19.51 -11.32 20.21
N LYS A 86 -19.45 -12.55 19.71
CA LYS A 86 -18.44 -13.55 20.10
C LYS A 86 -17.96 -14.26 18.85
N PHE A 87 -16.69 -14.06 18.50
CA PHE A 87 -16.05 -14.61 17.32
C PHE A 87 -14.56 -14.78 17.56
N SER A 88 -13.94 -15.73 16.87
CA SER A 88 -12.49 -15.97 16.90
C SER A 88 -11.76 -15.15 15.83
N ILE A 89 -10.43 -15.07 15.92
CA ILE A 89 -9.60 -14.47 14.86
C ILE A 89 -9.81 -15.18 13.51
N SER A 90 -9.99 -16.51 13.53
CA SER A 90 -10.29 -17.30 12.35
C SER A 90 -11.68 -17.02 11.76
N ASP A 91 -12.66 -16.66 12.60
CA ASP A 91 -13.98 -16.24 12.11
C ASP A 91 -13.88 -14.90 11.38
N PHE A 92 -13.10 -13.97 11.94
CA PHE A 92 -12.81 -12.70 11.29
C PHE A 92 -12.14 -12.90 9.92
N GLU A 93 -11.03 -13.64 9.86
CA GLU A 93 -10.30 -13.87 8.61
C GLU A 93 -11.17 -14.56 7.56
N ARG A 94 -11.98 -15.54 7.96
CA ARG A 94 -12.90 -16.23 7.05
C ARG A 94 -14.00 -15.31 6.52
N LEU A 95 -14.60 -14.49 7.37
CA LEU A 95 -15.68 -13.58 6.97
C LEU A 95 -15.15 -12.39 6.18
N GLU A 96 -13.94 -11.91 6.47
CA GLU A 96 -13.27 -10.85 5.73
C GLU A 96 -12.95 -11.31 4.30
N ALA A 97 -12.44 -12.53 4.14
CA ALA A 97 -12.20 -13.12 2.83
C ALA A 97 -13.50 -13.29 2.01
N ARG A 98 -14.65 -13.48 2.67
CA ARG A 98 -15.94 -13.69 2.00
C ARG A 98 -16.72 -12.38 1.73
N TYR A 99 -16.62 -11.41 2.62
CA TYR A 99 -17.38 -10.16 2.58
C TYR A 99 -16.48 -8.92 2.79
N PRO A 100 -15.42 -8.74 1.97
CA PRO A 100 -14.39 -7.74 2.23
C PRO A 100 -14.91 -6.30 2.17
N SER A 101 -15.96 -6.03 1.39
CA SER A 101 -16.52 -4.68 1.19
C SER A 101 -17.52 -4.24 2.26
N THR A 102 -18.12 -5.19 2.99
CA THR A 102 -19.20 -4.90 3.96
C THR A 102 -18.84 -5.30 5.38
N ILE A 103 -17.76 -6.06 5.58
CA ILE A 103 -17.31 -6.43 6.91
C ILE A 103 -16.82 -5.19 7.67
N ASN A 104 -17.24 -5.09 8.93
CA ASN A 104 -16.85 -4.02 9.83
C ASN A 104 -16.62 -4.60 11.22
N VAL A 105 -15.41 -4.39 11.73
CA VAL A 105 -14.95 -4.89 13.03
C VAL A 105 -14.30 -3.74 13.79
N PRO A 106 -15.06 -2.97 14.58
CA PRO A 106 -14.51 -1.87 15.37
C PRO A 106 -13.55 -2.38 16.45
N CYS A 107 -12.43 -1.67 16.61
CA CYS A 107 -11.52 -1.82 17.74
C CYS A 107 -12.07 -1.05 18.95
N THR A 108 -11.97 -1.63 20.14
CA THR A 108 -12.21 -0.87 21.38
C THR A 108 -11.05 0.07 21.65
N GLU A 109 -9.83 -0.44 21.46
CA GLU A 109 -8.60 0.32 21.59
C GLU A 109 -8.18 0.85 20.21
N VAL A 110 -8.47 2.13 19.97
CA VAL A 110 -8.20 2.78 18.68
C VAL A 110 -6.73 3.17 18.49
N SER A 111 -5.90 3.01 19.51
CA SER A 111 -4.51 3.50 19.54
C SER A 111 -3.57 2.44 20.13
N VAL A 112 -2.95 1.64 19.26
CA VAL A 112 -2.11 0.52 19.68
C VAL A 112 -0.63 0.90 19.59
N PRO A 113 0.16 0.87 20.68
CA PRO A 113 1.59 1.21 20.62
C PRO A 113 2.36 0.17 19.79
N PHE A 114 3.32 0.63 18.99
CA PHE A 114 4.04 -0.23 18.04
C PHE A 114 4.77 -1.40 18.71
N ASN A 115 5.30 -1.19 19.93
CA ASN A 115 6.02 -2.23 20.68
C ASN A 115 5.18 -3.45 21.07
N LYS A 116 3.83 -3.38 20.95
CA LYS A 116 2.95 -4.52 21.21
C LYS A 116 2.97 -5.54 20.07
N PHE A 117 3.15 -5.09 18.84
CA PHE A 117 3.01 -5.94 17.66
C PHE A 117 4.23 -5.94 16.74
N LEU A 118 5.19 -5.03 16.93
CA LEU A 118 6.42 -4.95 16.15
C LEU A 118 7.64 -4.91 17.07
N ASN A 119 8.62 -5.75 16.76
CA ASN A 119 9.93 -5.77 17.40
C ASN A 119 11.01 -5.66 16.32
N LEU A 120 11.88 -4.66 16.45
CA LEU A 120 12.95 -4.36 15.49
C LEU A 120 14.30 -4.49 16.21
N SER A 121 15.04 -5.55 15.90
CA SER A 121 16.33 -5.81 16.55
C SER A 121 17.49 -5.78 15.54
N PRO A 122 18.42 -4.81 15.62
CA PRO A 122 19.57 -4.74 14.72
C PRO A 122 20.69 -5.68 15.16
N ARG A 123 21.32 -6.36 14.20
CA ARG A 123 22.63 -7.00 14.37
C ARG A 123 23.71 -6.06 13.85
N PHE A 124 24.58 -5.58 14.73
CA PHE A 124 25.67 -4.68 14.34
C PHE A 124 26.88 -5.43 13.76
N HIS A 125 27.62 -4.75 12.90
CA HIS A 125 28.89 -5.19 12.33
C HIS A 125 29.88 -5.45 13.47
N GLN A 126 30.60 -6.57 13.37
CA GLN A 126 31.52 -7.04 14.41
C GLN A 126 32.57 -6.01 14.82
N VAL A 127 32.97 -5.10 13.93
CA VAL A 127 33.92 -4.02 14.23
C VAL A 127 33.48 -3.18 15.43
N CYS A 128 32.18 -2.89 15.55
CA CYS A 128 31.62 -2.10 16.63
C CYS A 128 31.50 -2.85 17.97
N LEU A 129 31.73 -4.16 17.97
CA LEU A 129 31.74 -5.02 19.16
C LEU A 129 33.15 -5.55 19.49
N SER A 130 34.08 -5.41 18.55
CA SER A 130 35.45 -5.91 18.61
C SER A 130 36.34 -5.11 19.57
N SER A 131 37.56 -5.61 19.78
CA SER A 131 38.59 -4.90 20.53
C SER A 131 39.10 -3.63 19.83
N PHE A 132 38.90 -3.47 18.52
CA PHE A 132 39.39 -2.32 17.75
C PHE A 132 38.74 -0.98 18.14
N VAL A 133 37.55 -1.02 18.74
CA VAL A 133 36.86 0.19 19.25
C VAL A 133 36.99 0.37 20.76
N ARG A 134 37.81 -0.46 21.44
CA ARG A 134 38.01 -0.39 22.89
C ARG A 134 39.19 0.51 23.24
N ASN A 135 39.14 1.11 24.42
CA ASN A 135 40.19 2.02 24.92
C ASN A 135 41.57 1.40 24.95
N LYS A 136 41.68 0.10 25.28
CA LYS A 136 42.96 -0.62 25.34
C LYS A 136 43.69 -0.62 23.99
N TRP A 137 42.98 -0.93 22.91
CA TRP A 137 43.56 -0.88 21.57
C TRP A 137 43.86 0.55 21.13
N ILE A 138 42.87 1.44 21.25
CA ILE A 138 43.02 2.83 20.83
C ILE A 138 44.22 3.47 21.52
N SER A 139 44.35 3.33 22.83
CA SER A 139 45.47 3.92 23.58
C SER A 139 46.83 3.31 23.23
N SER A 140 46.86 2.06 22.77
CA SER A 140 48.09 1.41 22.29
C SER A 140 48.62 2.04 20.98
N LEU A 141 47.79 2.76 20.25
CA LEU A 141 48.16 3.46 19.01
C LEU A 141 48.65 4.89 19.27
N PHE A 142 48.66 5.35 20.52
CA PHE A 142 49.14 6.70 20.85
C PHE A 142 50.66 6.72 20.94
N LEU A 143 51.28 7.70 20.28
CA LEU A 143 52.70 8.03 20.42
C LEU A 143 52.84 9.49 20.83
N PHE A 144 53.70 9.76 21.80
CA PHE A 144 53.94 11.12 22.29
C PHE A 144 54.56 12.02 21.21
N ASN A 145 55.42 11.46 20.36
CA ASN A 145 56.05 12.12 19.22
C ASN A 145 55.32 11.87 17.90
N ALA A 146 54.01 11.58 17.92
CA ALA A 146 53.23 11.28 16.71
C ALA A 146 53.38 12.37 15.62
N THR A 147 53.43 13.65 16.02
CA THR A 147 53.59 14.78 15.10
C THR A 147 54.99 14.92 14.49
N SER A 148 55.95 14.10 14.93
CA SER A 148 57.31 14.06 14.39
C SER A 148 57.43 13.15 13.17
N HIS A 149 56.41 12.34 12.88
CA HIS A 149 56.38 11.45 11.73
C HIS A 149 55.82 12.14 10.49
N ASN A 150 56.01 11.51 9.32
CA ASN A 150 55.37 11.94 8.09
C ASN A 150 53.83 11.94 8.29
N ILE A 151 53.14 12.91 7.72
CA ILE A 151 51.68 13.08 7.85
C ILE A 151 50.89 11.98 7.12
N LEU A 152 51.53 11.24 6.20
CA LEU A 152 51.02 9.98 5.61
C LEU A 152 51.30 8.75 6.48
N ASP A 153 52.12 8.91 7.53
CA ASP A 153 52.45 7.82 8.43
C ASP A 153 51.30 7.54 9.39
N PHE A 154 50.86 6.29 9.44
CA PHE A 154 49.75 5.90 10.31
C PHE A 154 50.03 6.18 11.78
N ARG A 155 51.28 6.18 12.22
CA ARG A 155 51.68 6.51 13.59
C ARG A 155 51.29 7.93 14.00
N THR A 156 51.14 8.83 13.03
CA THR A 156 50.70 10.22 13.24
C THR A 156 49.23 10.28 13.63
N PHE A 157 48.37 9.46 13.03
CA PHE A 157 46.91 9.65 13.09
C PHE A 157 46.06 8.43 13.46
N ALA A 158 46.61 7.22 13.51
CA ALA A 158 45.86 6.00 13.77
C ALA A 158 45.09 6.09 15.09
N PHE A 159 45.70 6.63 16.14
CA PHE A 159 45.00 6.90 17.40
C PHE A 159 43.69 7.69 17.22
N ALA A 160 43.71 8.80 16.48
CA ALA A 160 42.53 9.61 16.24
C ALA A 160 41.53 8.91 15.30
N GLN A 161 42.00 8.18 14.30
CA GLN A 161 41.14 7.45 13.39
C GLN A 161 40.37 6.32 14.08
N TYR A 162 41.01 5.52 14.93
CA TYR A 162 40.30 4.49 15.70
C TYR A 162 39.40 5.11 16.79
N ARG A 163 39.71 6.31 17.29
CA ARG A 163 38.75 7.10 18.09
C ARG A 163 37.53 7.49 17.26
N SER A 164 37.71 7.96 16.02
CA SER A 164 36.62 8.28 15.09
C SER A 164 35.76 7.05 14.79
N LEU A 165 36.38 5.89 14.53
CA LEU A 165 35.66 4.63 14.32
C LEU A 165 34.80 4.25 15.52
N ARG A 166 35.36 4.34 16.74
CA ARG A 166 34.60 4.12 17.97
C ARG A 166 33.43 5.09 18.09
N LEU A 167 33.64 6.36 17.79
CA LEU A 167 32.58 7.37 17.82
C LEU A 167 31.47 7.06 16.80
N LEU A 168 31.81 6.68 15.57
CA LEU A 168 30.83 6.28 14.55
C LEU A 168 30.00 5.06 15.01
N CYS A 169 30.65 4.06 15.61
CA CYS A 169 29.95 2.91 16.20
C CYS A 169 29.05 3.30 17.38
N GLN A 170 29.47 4.23 18.23
CA GLN A 170 28.67 4.73 19.34
C GLN A 170 27.47 5.52 18.85
N LEU A 171 27.66 6.40 17.85
CA LEU A 171 26.61 7.17 17.22
C LEU A 171 25.57 6.26 16.58
N ALA A 172 25.99 5.27 15.79
CA ALA A 172 25.07 4.29 15.20
C ALA A 172 24.20 3.57 16.25
N ARG A 173 24.82 3.08 17.33
CA ARG A 173 24.11 2.39 18.41
C ARG A 173 23.17 3.32 19.17
N GLN A 174 23.59 4.55 19.44
CA GLN A 174 22.80 5.52 20.18
C GLN A 174 21.61 6.00 19.35
N ALA A 175 21.82 6.31 18.07
CA ALA A 175 20.77 6.71 17.14
C ALA A 175 19.68 5.65 17.01
N ILE A 176 20.06 4.37 16.89
CA ILE A 176 19.07 3.28 16.85
C ILE A 176 18.37 3.12 18.20
N LYS A 177 19.09 3.23 19.32
CA LYS A 177 18.49 3.15 20.66
C LYS A 177 17.46 4.25 20.89
N ASP A 178 17.77 5.49 20.50
CA ASP A 178 16.86 6.62 20.67
C ASP A 178 15.68 6.53 19.70
N THR A 179 15.92 6.11 18.46
CA THR A 179 14.85 5.85 17.49
C THR A 179 13.91 4.75 17.98
N HIS A 180 14.45 3.67 18.57
CA HIS A 180 13.65 2.58 19.12
C HIS A 180 12.80 3.03 20.33
N ARG A 181 13.32 3.93 21.18
CA ARG A 181 12.53 4.53 22.26
C ARG A 181 11.33 5.31 21.72
N THR A 182 11.57 6.20 20.75
CA THR A 182 10.49 6.97 20.10
C THR A 182 9.50 6.03 19.43
N PHE A 183 9.98 5.05 18.65
CA PHE A 183 9.16 4.07 17.96
C PHE A 183 8.25 3.29 18.91
N ASN A 184 8.79 2.82 20.04
CA ASN A 184 8.03 2.06 21.01
C ASN A 184 6.95 2.88 21.72
N SER A 185 7.12 4.21 21.77
CA SER A 185 6.10 5.14 22.29
C SER A 185 5.12 5.64 21.22
N THR A 186 5.34 5.33 19.94
CA THR A 186 4.44 5.73 18.86
C THR A 186 3.29 4.73 18.73
N HIS A 187 2.10 5.24 18.40
CA HIS A 187 0.88 4.46 18.30
C HIS A 187 0.38 4.35 16.85
N LEU A 188 -0.15 3.17 16.53
CA LEU A 188 -0.96 2.92 15.34
C LEU A 188 -2.41 3.29 15.67
N VAL A 189 -2.94 4.29 14.96
CA VAL A 189 -4.32 4.76 15.18
C VAL A 189 -5.24 4.21 14.11
N ASN A 190 -6.21 3.39 14.51
CA ASN A 190 -7.27 2.93 13.62
C ASN A 190 -8.55 2.63 14.41
N ARG A 191 -9.71 2.89 13.79
CA ARG A 191 -11.02 2.60 14.40
C ARG A 191 -11.47 1.17 14.17
N ASN A 192 -10.98 0.55 13.10
CA ASN A 192 -11.38 -0.78 12.69
C ASN A 192 -10.19 -1.74 12.72
N THR A 193 -10.47 -3.03 12.79
CA THR A 193 -9.42 -4.06 12.71
C THR A 193 -8.89 -4.13 11.28
N PHE A 194 -7.57 -4.14 11.10
CA PHE A 194 -6.97 -4.41 9.80
C PHE A 194 -7.11 -5.88 9.43
N SER A 195 -7.24 -6.16 8.13
CA SER A 195 -7.00 -7.52 7.65
C SER A 195 -5.54 -7.91 7.84
N ARG A 196 -5.24 -9.21 7.82
CA ARG A 196 -3.86 -9.69 7.95
C ARG A 196 -2.96 -9.14 6.84
N ALA A 197 -3.48 -9.04 5.62
CA ALA A 197 -2.74 -8.47 4.49
C ALA A 197 -2.40 -6.99 4.73
N GLN A 198 -3.40 -6.19 5.13
CA GLN A 198 -3.22 -4.77 5.46
C GLN A 198 -2.24 -4.59 6.62
N PHE A 199 -2.36 -5.39 7.68
CA PHE A 199 -1.44 -5.35 8.80
C PHE A 199 -0.01 -5.65 8.37
N ASN A 200 0.22 -6.70 7.57
CA ASN A 200 1.56 -7.06 7.11
C ASN A 200 2.20 -5.94 6.28
N GLU A 201 1.40 -5.29 5.41
CA GLU A 201 1.85 -4.13 4.63
C GLU A 201 2.21 -2.95 5.55
N ILE A 202 1.33 -2.58 6.47
CA ILE A 202 1.56 -1.49 7.41
C ILE A 202 2.78 -1.78 8.29
N ALA A 203 2.91 -2.99 8.82
CA ALA A 203 4.05 -3.40 9.64
C ALA A 203 5.38 -3.28 8.88
N SER A 204 5.41 -3.68 7.61
CA SER A 204 6.58 -3.50 6.74
C SER A 204 6.90 -2.02 6.53
N VAL A 205 5.90 -1.21 6.17
CA VAL A 205 6.07 0.22 5.94
C VAL A 205 6.58 0.95 7.19
N LEU A 206 6.05 0.60 8.37
CA LEU A 206 6.49 1.17 9.65
C LEU A 206 7.96 0.81 9.94
N ALA A 207 8.35 -0.46 9.73
CA ALA A 207 9.73 -0.90 9.89
C ALA A 207 10.67 -0.17 8.92
N ASP A 208 10.30 -0.09 7.64
CA ASP A 208 11.11 0.54 6.59
C ASP A 208 11.26 2.04 6.79
N ASN A 209 10.20 2.71 7.24
CA ASN A 209 10.25 4.13 7.56
C ASN A 209 11.18 4.41 8.74
N LEU A 210 11.14 3.58 9.79
CA LEU A 210 12.08 3.71 10.90
C LEU A 210 13.53 3.57 10.42
N GLN A 211 13.82 2.52 9.65
CA GLN A 211 15.17 2.24 9.17
C GLN A 211 15.68 3.37 8.26
N ARG A 212 14.87 3.85 7.32
CA ARG A 212 15.27 4.94 6.40
C ARG A 212 15.44 6.28 7.11
N ASN A 213 14.58 6.60 8.08
CA ASN A 213 14.63 7.87 8.80
C ASN A 213 15.89 7.99 9.65
N VAL A 214 16.22 6.94 10.43
CA VAL A 214 17.45 6.95 11.24
C VAL A 214 18.69 7.05 10.36
N LEU A 215 18.74 6.29 9.26
CA LEU A 215 19.85 6.35 8.30
C LEU A 215 20.04 7.75 7.73
N THR A 216 18.96 8.35 7.24
CA THR A 216 19.00 9.67 6.60
C THR A 216 19.43 10.75 7.58
N ASN A 217 18.92 10.72 8.81
CA ASN A 217 19.26 11.71 9.84
C ASN A 217 20.74 11.65 10.24
N GLU A 218 21.25 10.45 10.50
CA GLU A 218 22.64 10.27 10.94
C GLU A 218 23.64 10.56 9.82
N LYS A 219 23.33 10.13 8.59
CA LYS A 219 24.12 10.47 7.40
C LYS A 219 24.23 11.99 7.22
N ARG A 220 23.12 12.71 7.36
CA ARG A 220 23.09 14.17 7.26
C ARG A 220 23.92 14.80 8.38
N THR A 221 23.75 14.34 9.61
CA THR A 221 24.48 14.86 10.78
C THR A 221 25.98 14.69 10.63
N ALA A 222 26.46 13.50 10.28
CA ALA A 222 27.89 13.23 10.10
C ALA A 222 28.51 14.09 8.98
N ARG A 223 27.78 14.28 7.87
CA ARG A 223 28.22 15.16 6.76
C ARG A 223 28.31 16.62 7.19
N VAL A 224 27.32 17.13 7.92
CA VAL A 224 27.32 18.50 8.43
C VAL A 224 28.51 18.72 9.37
N VAL A 225 28.79 17.77 10.27
CA VAL A 225 29.96 17.84 11.18
C VAL A 225 31.28 17.91 10.39
N SER A 226 31.46 17.02 9.39
CA SER A 226 32.64 17.05 8.51
C SER A 226 32.78 18.40 7.80
N MET A 227 31.69 18.94 7.24
CA MET A 227 31.69 20.24 6.57
C MET A 227 32.02 21.38 7.53
N ILE A 228 31.50 21.37 8.75
CA ILE A 228 31.81 22.37 9.78
C ILE A 228 33.30 22.34 10.11
N ILE A 229 33.88 21.16 10.33
CA ILE A 229 35.31 21.02 10.63
C ILE A 229 36.16 21.58 9.47
N ALA A 230 35.82 21.20 8.23
CA ALA A 230 36.56 21.62 7.04
C ALA A 230 36.43 23.13 6.77
N ARG A 231 35.20 23.68 6.82
CA ARG A 231 34.93 25.08 6.49
C ARG A 231 35.40 26.06 7.56
N ASN A 232 35.34 25.68 8.83
CA ASN A 232 35.90 26.49 9.92
C ASN A 232 37.42 26.32 10.07
N ARG A 233 38.04 25.47 9.25
CA ARG A 233 39.51 25.28 9.22
C ARG A 233 40.07 24.92 10.60
N LEU A 234 39.35 24.07 11.34
CA LEU A 234 39.73 23.71 12.70
C LEU A 234 41.08 22.97 12.68
N PHE A 235 42.06 23.50 13.41
CA PHE A 235 43.40 22.92 13.47
C PHE A 235 43.40 21.57 14.20
N SER A 236 43.90 20.54 13.53
CA SER A 236 44.07 19.20 14.10
C SER A 236 45.26 19.17 15.06
N ALA A 237 45.07 18.73 16.31
CA ALA A 237 46.17 18.58 17.26
C ALA A 237 47.30 17.65 16.75
N LEU A 238 46.98 16.78 15.78
CA LEU A 238 47.93 15.88 15.13
C LEU A 238 48.65 16.48 13.92
N ARG A 239 48.43 17.77 13.63
CA ARG A 239 49.03 18.48 12.49
C ARG A 239 48.73 17.81 11.14
N THR A 240 47.56 17.17 11.03
CA THR A 240 47.11 16.50 9.79
C THR A 240 46.61 17.47 8.72
N ASN A 241 46.23 18.70 9.10
CA ASN A 241 45.75 19.73 8.17
C ASN A 241 46.59 21.02 8.19
N TYR A 242 47.64 21.09 9.00
CA TYR A 242 48.57 22.22 9.04
C TYR A 242 49.94 21.78 9.56
N TYR A 243 50.96 22.56 9.26
CA TYR A 243 52.27 22.43 9.87
C TYR A 243 52.79 23.80 10.34
N ILE A 244 53.72 23.75 11.28
CA ILE A 244 54.39 24.92 11.86
C ILE A 244 55.84 24.89 11.41
N HIS A 245 56.30 26.00 10.83
CA HIS A 245 57.67 26.23 10.39
C HIS A 245 58.29 27.33 11.26
N SER A 246 59.43 27.04 11.88
CA SER A 246 60.24 28.04 12.60
C SER A 246 61.06 28.86 11.60
N VAL A 247 61.03 30.19 11.71
CA VAL A 247 61.89 31.03 10.88
C VAL A 247 63.33 30.96 11.42
N PRO A 248 64.32 30.52 10.62
CA PRO A 248 65.71 30.43 11.07
C PRO A 248 66.21 31.76 11.64
N GLY A 249 66.88 31.72 12.80
CA GLY A 249 67.38 32.92 13.47
C GLY A 249 66.32 33.81 14.13
N SER A 250 65.06 33.36 14.21
CA SER A 250 63.96 34.11 14.83
C SER A 250 63.17 33.23 15.81
N ARG A 251 62.53 33.87 16.81
CA ARG A 251 61.53 33.21 17.68
C ARG A 251 60.13 33.16 17.03
N ARG A 252 60.00 33.57 15.76
CA ARG A 252 58.73 33.58 15.03
C ARG A 252 58.44 32.21 14.43
N TYR A 253 57.17 31.79 14.53
CA TYR A 253 56.64 30.58 13.92
C TYR A 253 55.58 30.96 12.88
N LEU A 254 55.65 30.34 11.71
CA LEU A 254 54.65 30.47 10.65
C LEU A 254 53.82 29.20 10.57
N THR A 255 52.52 29.36 10.40
CA THR A 255 51.58 28.25 10.26
C THR A 255 51.14 28.17 8.81
N TYR A 256 51.23 26.98 8.23
CA TYR A 256 50.85 26.71 6.85
C TYR A 256 49.86 25.55 6.82
N TYR A 257 48.94 25.57 5.85
CA TYR A 257 48.06 24.43 5.63
C TYR A 257 48.86 23.25 5.07
N ALA A 258 48.49 22.04 5.47
CA ALA A 258 49.12 20.85 4.96
C ALA A 258 48.75 20.65 3.49
N VAL A 259 49.74 20.32 2.68
CA VAL A 259 49.56 19.90 1.30
C VAL A 259 50.01 18.46 1.21
N TYR A 260 49.13 17.60 0.70
CA TYR A 260 49.43 16.21 0.43
C TYR A 260 49.88 16.08 -1.02
N MET A 261 50.99 15.40 -1.27
CA MET A 261 51.54 15.25 -2.61
C MET A 261 51.85 13.79 -2.90
N GLU A 262 51.41 13.34 -4.06
CA GLU A 262 51.70 12.03 -4.61
C GLU A 262 52.48 12.21 -5.91
N ILE A 263 53.67 11.62 -5.93
CA ILE A 263 54.56 11.59 -7.08
C ILE A 263 54.48 10.19 -7.68
N ASN A 264 53.88 10.05 -8.86
CA ASN A 264 53.84 8.82 -9.64
C ASN A 264 54.63 9.03 -10.94
N GLY A 265 55.94 8.74 -10.90
CA GLY A 265 56.84 9.03 -12.02
C GLY A 265 57.00 10.53 -12.23
N THR A 266 56.48 11.06 -13.35
CA THR A 266 56.53 12.50 -13.69
C THR A 266 55.26 13.27 -13.34
N GLU A 267 54.17 12.59 -12.96
CA GLU A 267 52.92 13.24 -12.58
C GLU A 267 52.93 13.57 -11.08
N GLU A 268 52.79 14.85 -10.76
CA GLU A 268 52.64 15.36 -9.39
C GLU A 268 51.18 15.73 -9.16
N SER A 269 50.50 14.98 -8.29
CA SER A 269 49.19 15.39 -7.79
C SER A 269 49.34 15.99 -6.40
N SER A 270 48.74 17.16 -6.18
CA SER A 270 48.74 17.82 -4.86
C SER A 270 47.32 18.14 -4.39
N CYS A 271 47.12 18.04 -3.08
CA CYS A 271 45.87 18.38 -2.43
C CYS A 271 46.13 19.26 -1.21
N ASP A 272 45.67 20.51 -1.29
CA ASP A 272 45.79 21.49 -0.22
C ASP A 272 44.59 21.40 0.74
N CYS A 273 44.87 21.18 2.03
CA CYS A 273 43.86 21.13 3.07
C CYS A 273 43.05 22.43 3.24
N LEU A 274 43.59 23.58 2.81
CA LEU A 274 42.87 24.85 2.79
C LEU A 274 41.72 24.84 1.77
N LEU A 275 41.98 24.28 0.59
CA LEU A 275 41.06 24.32 -0.55
C LEU A 275 40.12 23.13 -0.58
N ARG A 276 40.64 21.93 -0.23
CA ARG A 276 40.00 20.63 -0.42
C ARG A 276 40.02 19.78 0.85
N GLY A 277 39.91 20.41 2.02
CA GLY A 277 40.11 19.80 3.35
C GLY A 277 39.53 18.38 3.53
N ASN A 278 38.24 18.16 3.29
CA ASN A 278 37.62 16.84 3.48
C ASN A 278 37.77 15.88 2.28
N GLN A 279 38.41 16.32 1.20
CA GLN A 279 38.60 15.56 -0.04
C GLN A 279 40.06 15.08 -0.22
N CYS A 280 41.02 15.66 0.50
CA CYS A 280 42.42 15.23 0.46
C CYS A 280 42.61 13.91 1.22
N ILE A 281 42.58 12.81 0.48
CA ILE A 281 42.64 11.44 1.01
C ILE A 281 43.70 10.66 0.24
N TYR A 282 44.67 10.10 0.95
CA TYR A 282 45.81 9.38 0.38
C TYR A 282 46.06 8.07 1.10
N PRO A 283 46.63 7.03 0.46
CA PRO A 283 46.94 5.78 1.13
C PRO A 283 47.92 5.95 2.30
N ALA A 284 47.61 5.37 3.46
CA ALA A 284 48.43 5.44 4.66
C ALA A 284 49.45 4.29 4.75
N GLY A 285 50.67 4.60 5.23
CA GLY A 285 51.72 3.61 5.39
C GLY A 285 52.58 3.82 6.61
N ALA A 286 53.58 2.96 6.79
CA ALA A 286 54.69 3.15 7.71
C ALA A 286 55.88 3.67 6.92
N PHE A 287 56.33 4.90 7.20
CA PHE A 287 57.47 5.53 6.55
C PHE A 287 58.72 5.42 7.44
N TYR A 288 59.91 5.69 6.89
CA TYR A 288 61.11 5.81 7.71
C TYR A 288 60.95 6.92 8.76
N ASN A 289 61.71 6.85 9.85
CA ASN A 289 61.66 7.87 10.89
C ASN A 289 62.33 9.15 10.36
N TRP A 290 61.55 10.04 9.75
CA TRP A 290 62.04 11.31 9.21
C TRP A 290 62.36 12.25 10.37
N THR A 291 63.55 12.12 10.93
CA THR A 291 64.02 12.96 12.04
C THR A 291 64.40 14.36 11.53
N LEU A 292 63.47 15.30 11.71
CA LEU A 292 63.61 16.74 12.00
C LEU A 292 63.69 17.86 10.92
N PRO A 293 64.23 17.76 9.68
CA PRO A 293 64.26 18.94 8.79
C PRO A 293 63.03 19.09 7.87
N GLU A 294 62.10 18.13 7.83
CA GLU A 294 60.94 18.17 6.91
C GLU A 294 59.59 18.45 7.60
N LEU A 295 59.59 18.71 8.92
CA LEU A 295 58.40 19.09 9.71
C LEU A 295 57.69 20.36 9.22
N GLY A 296 58.32 21.09 8.31
CA GLY A 296 57.82 22.28 7.63
C GLY A 296 57.58 22.11 6.13
N LYS A 297 57.50 20.88 5.61
CA LYS A 297 57.27 20.60 4.18
C LYS A 297 55.96 19.83 3.98
N SER A 298 55.42 19.94 2.76
CA SER A 298 54.28 19.17 2.28
C SER A 298 54.50 17.67 2.40
N ALA A 299 53.44 16.90 2.64
CA ALA A 299 53.48 15.45 2.66
C ALA A 299 53.97 14.92 1.31
N LYS A 300 54.99 14.07 1.32
CA LYS A 300 55.45 13.36 0.13
C LYS A 300 55.38 11.86 0.37
N ASN A 301 54.94 11.13 -0.64
CA ASN A 301 55.03 9.68 -0.73
C ASN A 301 56.43 9.19 -1.20
N ASN A 302 57.44 10.07 -1.24
CA ASN A 302 58.79 9.76 -1.71
C ASN A 302 59.83 10.08 -0.61
N PRO A 303 60.64 9.11 -0.15
CA PRO A 303 60.59 7.67 -0.49
C PRO A 303 59.25 6.99 -0.15
N PRO A 304 58.89 5.91 -0.86
CA PRO A 304 57.66 5.15 -0.62
C PRO A 304 57.64 4.55 0.79
N PRO A 305 56.44 4.24 1.32
CA PRO A 305 56.32 3.62 2.63
C PRO A 305 56.98 2.24 2.65
N GLN A 306 57.61 1.89 3.78
CA GLN A 306 58.17 0.56 4.03
C GLN A 306 57.06 -0.50 4.06
N PHE A 307 55.89 -0.11 4.56
CA PHE A 307 54.71 -0.96 4.60
C PHE A 307 53.46 -0.11 4.34
N GLN A 308 52.78 -0.36 3.23
CA GLN A 308 51.47 0.19 2.96
C GLN A 308 50.43 -0.56 3.81
N ILE A 309 49.56 0.16 4.54
CA ILE A 309 48.50 -0.49 5.31
C ILE A 309 47.28 -0.67 4.40
N PRO A 310 46.89 -1.92 4.08
CA PRO A 310 45.75 -2.17 3.21
C PRO A 310 44.48 -1.50 3.74
N GLY A 311 43.87 -0.68 2.88
CA GLY A 311 42.60 -0.02 3.17
C GLY A 311 42.67 1.20 4.09
N LEU A 312 43.81 1.49 4.74
CA LEU A 312 43.90 2.65 5.62
C LEU A 312 44.27 3.90 4.81
N MET A 313 43.56 4.99 5.03
CA MET A 313 43.80 6.27 4.36
C MET A 313 44.25 7.34 5.36
N ALA A 314 45.13 8.23 4.92
CA ALA A 314 45.51 9.48 5.56
C ALA A 314 44.73 10.65 4.93
N GLY A 315 44.62 11.77 5.64
CA GLY A 315 43.98 12.96 5.09
C GLY A 315 43.90 14.09 6.10
N CYS A 316 43.48 15.27 5.65
CA CYS A 316 43.47 16.48 6.47
C CYS A 316 42.69 16.31 7.78
N ILE A 317 41.55 15.61 7.69
CA ILE A 317 40.64 15.37 8.81
C ILE A 317 40.62 13.87 9.10
N PRO A 318 41.05 13.42 10.31
CA PRO A 318 41.08 12.00 10.66
C PRO A 318 39.71 11.30 10.57
N LEU A 319 38.61 12.02 10.82
CA LEU A 319 37.26 11.47 10.65
C LEU A 319 36.98 11.11 9.18
N ASP A 320 37.26 12.02 8.25
CA ASP A 320 36.99 11.81 6.82
C ASP A 320 37.92 10.74 6.25
N ALA A 321 39.21 10.78 6.63
CA ALA A 321 40.17 9.74 6.26
C ALA A 321 39.75 8.36 6.79
N MET A 322 39.24 8.27 8.02
CA MET A 322 38.72 7.00 8.56
C MET A 322 37.46 6.55 7.82
N ARG A 323 36.55 7.46 7.46
CA ARG A 323 35.36 7.13 6.67
C ARG A 323 35.73 6.63 5.27
N GLN A 324 36.80 7.13 4.68
CA GLN A 324 37.27 6.68 3.35
C GLN A 324 38.16 5.44 3.42
N SER A 325 38.61 5.07 4.61
CA SER A 325 39.33 3.81 4.84
C SER A 325 38.37 2.62 4.74
N THR A 326 38.91 1.45 4.38
CA THR A 326 38.22 0.16 4.43
C THR A 326 38.64 -0.61 5.68
N LEU A 327 38.03 -1.78 5.91
CA LEU A 327 38.35 -2.64 7.05
C LEU A 327 39.35 -3.76 6.70
N GLU A 328 39.95 -3.74 5.49
CA GLU A 328 40.80 -4.82 4.97
C GLU A 328 41.88 -5.28 5.95
N CYS A 329 42.66 -4.33 6.50
CA CYS A 329 43.67 -4.66 7.49
C CYS A 329 43.10 -5.38 8.72
N LEU A 330 41.88 -5.03 9.16
CA LEU A 330 41.27 -5.62 10.36
C LEU A 330 40.83 -7.07 10.17
N TYR A 331 40.69 -7.53 8.93
CA TYR A 331 40.40 -8.93 8.60
C TYR A 331 41.68 -9.78 8.46
N ASN A 332 42.86 -9.18 8.48
CA ASN A 332 44.14 -9.87 8.33
C ASN A 332 44.99 -9.75 9.60
N GLN A 333 45.23 -10.88 10.29
CA GLN A 333 45.98 -10.87 11.55
C GLN A 333 47.43 -10.36 11.39
N SER A 334 48.09 -10.65 10.26
CA SER A 334 49.44 -10.14 9.99
C SER A 334 49.44 -8.61 9.88
N CYS A 335 48.42 -8.03 9.24
CA CYS A 335 48.27 -6.58 9.17
C CYS A 335 47.98 -5.96 10.55
N VAL A 336 47.04 -6.53 11.31
CA VAL A 336 46.74 -6.11 12.69
C VAL A 336 47.99 -6.13 13.57
N ASN A 337 48.84 -7.14 13.40
CA ASN A 337 50.10 -7.26 14.11
C ASN A 337 51.11 -6.17 13.68
N ALA A 338 51.17 -5.83 12.39
CA ALA A 338 52.09 -4.83 11.85
C ALA A 338 51.77 -3.40 12.33
N ILE A 339 50.48 -3.06 12.53
CA ILE A 339 50.06 -1.73 12.98
C ILE A 339 50.06 -1.57 14.51
N SER A 340 50.48 -2.59 15.25
CA SER A 340 50.55 -2.55 16.72
C SER A 340 51.83 -1.84 17.17
N LEU A 341 51.68 -0.66 17.77
CA LEU A 341 52.83 0.16 18.20
C LEU A 341 53.40 -0.22 19.57
N GLN A 342 52.63 -0.96 20.37
CA GLN A 342 53.04 -1.38 21.71
C GLN A 342 53.01 -2.91 21.85
N PRO A 343 54.17 -3.59 21.85
CA PRO A 343 54.25 -5.05 21.88
C PRO A 343 53.75 -5.66 23.19
N LYS A 344 53.69 -4.88 24.28
CA LYS A 344 53.22 -5.34 25.61
C LYS A 344 51.68 -5.40 25.73
N ILE A 345 50.94 -4.87 24.77
CA ILE A 345 49.48 -4.86 24.80
C ILE A 345 48.96 -6.04 23.97
N SER A 346 48.05 -6.84 24.56
CA SER A 346 47.34 -7.91 23.85
C SER A 346 46.72 -7.36 22.56
N ARG A 347 47.18 -7.90 21.43
CA ARG A 347 46.71 -7.51 20.11
C ARG A 347 45.27 -7.98 19.91
N PRO A 348 44.41 -7.19 19.24
CA PRO A 348 43.11 -7.66 18.82
C PRO A 348 43.23 -8.88 17.91
N LYS A 349 42.26 -9.78 18.02
CA LYS A 349 42.04 -10.82 17.01
C LYS A 349 41.46 -10.16 15.76
N ALA A 350 41.92 -10.57 14.59
CA ALA A 350 41.34 -10.18 13.32
C ALA A 350 39.84 -10.51 13.26
N LEU A 351 39.11 -9.67 12.54
CA LEU A 351 37.69 -9.82 12.27
C LEU A 351 37.45 -11.04 11.36
N ASN A 352 36.23 -11.59 11.39
CA ASN A 352 35.84 -12.73 10.56
C ASN A 352 35.01 -12.28 9.36
N ALA A 353 35.57 -12.34 8.15
CA ALA A 353 34.91 -11.89 6.92
C ALA A 353 33.55 -12.60 6.68
N SER A 354 33.42 -13.87 7.08
CA SER A 354 32.19 -14.66 6.89
C SER A 354 30.99 -14.17 7.71
N LEU A 355 31.20 -13.28 8.69
CA LEU A 355 30.12 -12.72 9.52
C LEU A 355 29.53 -11.43 8.95
N SER A 356 30.20 -10.82 7.97
CA SER A 356 29.85 -9.53 7.37
C SER A 356 29.18 -9.72 6.01
N ARG A 357 28.11 -8.97 5.75
CA ARG A 357 27.51 -8.88 4.40
C ARG A 357 28.24 -7.89 3.49
N PHE A 358 29.09 -7.03 4.06
CA PHE A 358 29.83 -6.02 3.32
C PHE A 358 31.11 -6.61 2.73
N SER A 359 31.45 -6.18 1.52
CA SER A 359 32.72 -6.53 0.88
C SER A 359 33.90 -5.93 1.65
N LEU A 360 35.05 -6.60 1.60
CA LEU A 360 36.28 -6.14 2.28
C LEU A 360 36.72 -4.75 1.81
N ASN A 361 36.49 -4.41 0.53
CA ASN A 361 36.80 -3.11 -0.05
C ASN A 361 35.74 -2.02 0.23
N SER A 362 34.69 -2.32 1.00
CA SER A 362 33.69 -1.32 1.39
C SER A 362 34.31 -0.32 2.35
N THR A 363 34.11 0.96 2.10
CA THR A 363 34.61 2.01 2.99
C THR A 363 33.79 2.03 4.28
N ILE A 364 34.42 2.40 5.38
CA ILE A 364 33.77 2.55 6.68
C ILE A 364 32.63 3.57 6.59
N GLY A 365 32.83 4.60 5.76
CA GLY A 365 31.86 5.62 5.44
C GLY A 365 30.64 5.06 4.72
N SER A 366 30.78 4.16 3.74
CA SER A 366 29.62 3.53 3.09
C SER A 366 28.89 2.60 4.05
N ILE A 367 29.62 1.80 4.85
CA ILE A 367 29.02 0.93 5.88
C ILE A 367 28.22 1.78 6.88
N PHE A 368 28.75 2.93 7.32
CA PHE A 368 28.02 3.83 8.21
C PHE A 368 26.85 4.55 7.52
N ASP A 369 27.07 5.19 6.37
CA ASP A 369 26.07 6.04 5.71
C ASP A 369 24.90 5.25 5.13
N GLU A 370 25.11 3.99 4.73
CA GLU A 370 24.09 3.15 4.09
C GLU A 370 23.44 2.17 5.05
N SER A 371 24.05 1.91 6.21
CA SER A 371 23.53 0.91 7.14
C SER A 371 23.72 1.18 8.63
N LEU A 372 24.40 2.26 9.04
CA LEU A 372 24.79 2.49 10.43
C LEU A 372 25.51 1.29 11.05
N PHE A 373 26.37 0.63 10.28
CA PHE A 373 27.00 -0.63 10.66
C PHE A 373 26.00 -1.75 10.98
N VAL A 374 24.76 -1.73 10.49
CA VAL A 374 23.79 -2.81 10.69
C VAL A 374 23.97 -3.86 9.60
N GLU A 375 24.30 -5.07 10.04
CA GLU A 375 24.41 -6.27 9.21
C GLU A 375 23.03 -6.77 8.78
N SER A 376 22.11 -6.87 9.73
CA SER A 376 20.76 -7.35 9.46
C SER A 376 19.78 -6.82 10.50
N TRP A 377 18.53 -6.66 10.08
CA TRP A 377 17.42 -6.35 10.95
C TRP A 377 16.61 -7.62 11.17
N GLN A 378 16.44 -8.00 12.44
CA GLN A 378 15.53 -9.06 12.84
C GLN A 378 14.19 -8.41 13.15
N ASN A 379 13.34 -8.30 12.12
CA ASN A 379 12.02 -7.72 12.22
C ASN A 379 11.02 -8.83 12.54
N GLN A 380 10.33 -8.69 13.67
CA GLN A 380 9.26 -9.59 14.05
C GLN A 380 7.97 -8.78 14.17
N SER A 381 6.97 -9.13 13.38
CA SER A 381 5.60 -8.62 13.51
C SER A 381 4.67 -9.73 13.98
N SER A 382 3.66 -9.39 14.79
CA SER A 382 2.61 -10.32 15.19
C SER A 382 1.24 -9.69 15.00
N PHE A 383 0.49 -10.23 14.05
CA PHE A 383 -0.89 -9.85 13.82
C PHE A 383 -1.77 -10.23 15.02
N GLU A 384 -1.49 -11.36 15.65
CA GLU A 384 -2.23 -11.86 16.82
C GLU A 384 -2.11 -10.88 17.99
N ASN A 385 -0.90 -10.38 18.26
CA ASN A 385 -0.69 -9.37 19.29
C ASN A 385 -1.37 -8.04 18.93
N TYR A 386 -1.34 -7.64 17.66
CA TYR A 386 -2.08 -6.46 17.19
C TYR A 386 -3.60 -6.62 17.38
N TYR A 387 -4.14 -7.75 16.93
CA TYR A 387 -5.57 -8.06 16.98
C TYR A 387 -6.06 -8.12 18.43
N ALA A 388 -5.30 -8.76 19.32
CA ALA A 388 -5.59 -8.79 20.75
C ALA A 388 -5.53 -7.39 21.37
N ALA A 389 -4.57 -6.55 20.97
CA ALA A 389 -4.45 -5.18 21.46
C ALA A 389 -5.56 -4.25 20.96
N CYS A 390 -6.05 -4.42 19.72
CA CYS A 390 -7.22 -3.72 19.17
C CYS A 390 -8.52 -4.06 19.92
N ALA A 391 -8.60 -5.27 20.52
CA ALA A 391 -9.71 -5.75 21.34
C ALA A 391 -11.09 -5.57 20.65
N PRO A 392 -11.35 -6.30 19.54
CA PRO A 392 -12.59 -6.16 18.80
C PRO A 392 -13.79 -6.73 19.58
N GLN A 393 -14.90 -5.98 19.65
CA GLN A 393 -16.10 -6.37 20.43
C GLN A 393 -17.25 -6.94 19.57
N SER A 394 -17.36 -6.48 18.34
CA SER A 394 -18.44 -6.87 17.43
C SER A 394 -17.91 -7.05 16.03
N LEU A 395 -18.44 -8.04 15.31
CA LEU A 395 -18.19 -8.23 13.88
C LEU A 395 -19.53 -8.11 13.18
N SER A 396 -19.65 -7.13 12.30
CA SER A 396 -20.84 -6.94 11.46
C SER A 396 -20.49 -7.12 9.99
N TYR A 397 -21.36 -7.77 9.22
CA TYR A 397 -21.23 -7.86 7.77
C TYR A 397 -22.60 -7.90 7.11
N SER A 398 -22.63 -7.55 5.83
CA SER A 398 -23.85 -7.55 5.03
C SER A 398 -23.70 -8.46 3.81
N TYR A 399 -24.73 -9.25 3.52
CA TYR A 399 -24.80 -10.04 2.30
C TYR A 399 -26.13 -9.87 1.59
N GLU A 400 -26.10 -10.00 0.28
CA GLU A 400 -27.28 -9.89 -0.57
C GLU A 400 -27.87 -11.26 -0.84
N SER A 401 -29.20 -11.35 -0.73
CA SER A 401 -29.93 -12.54 -1.12
C SER A 401 -31.21 -12.18 -1.88
N ARG A 402 -31.68 -13.10 -2.71
CA ARG A 402 -32.96 -12.97 -3.41
C ARG A 402 -34.02 -13.76 -2.67
N PHE A 403 -35.28 -13.43 -2.92
CA PHE A 403 -36.40 -14.21 -2.39
C PHE A 403 -36.31 -15.67 -2.79
N HIS A 404 -36.50 -16.55 -1.81
CA HIS A 404 -36.69 -17.97 -2.09
C HIS A 404 -38.02 -18.20 -2.80
N LEU A 405 -38.08 -19.28 -3.59
CA LEU A 405 -39.26 -19.62 -4.40
C LEU A 405 -40.55 -19.71 -3.56
N GLY A 406 -40.47 -20.28 -2.35
CA GLY A 406 -41.60 -20.33 -1.42
C GLY A 406 -42.11 -18.94 -1.05
N THR A 407 -41.21 -17.97 -0.81
CA THR A 407 -41.61 -16.59 -0.49
C THR A 407 -42.27 -15.90 -1.68
N ILE A 408 -41.76 -16.12 -2.90
CA ILE A 408 -42.36 -15.60 -4.14
C ILE A 408 -43.79 -16.14 -4.32
N ILE A 409 -43.99 -17.44 -4.08
CA ILE A 409 -45.31 -18.07 -4.13
C ILE A 409 -46.24 -17.44 -3.08
N THR A 410 -45.80 -17.29 -1.83
CA THR A 410 -46.63 -16.68 -0.78
C THR A 410 -46.99 -15.22 -1.05
N MET A 411 -46.06 -14.43 -1.60
CA MET A 411 -46.35 -13.04 -2.02
C MET A 411 -47.36 -13.01 -3.17
N SER A 412 -47.25 -13.93 -4.12
CA SER A 412 -48.18 -14.05 -5.25
C SER A 412 -49.58 -14.44 -4.78
N LEU A 413 -49.69 -15.41 -3.87
CA LEU A 413 -50.96 -15.84 -3.27
C LEU A 413 -51.60 -14.72 -2.42
N GLY A 414 -50.80 -14.00 -1.62
CA GLY A 414 -51.28 -12.87 -0.83
C GLY A 414 -51.78 -11.71 -1.71
N ALA A 415 -51.07 -11.41 -2.79
CA ALA A 415 -51.48 -10.37 -3.74
C ALA A 415 -52.74 -10.77 -4.54
N PHE A 416 -52.90 -12.06 -4.85
CA PHE A 416 -54.02 -12.56 -5.65
C PHE A 416 -55.38 -12.17 -5.05
N GLY A 417 -55.58 -12.34 -3.73
CA GLY A 417 -56.86 -12.01 -3.08
C GLY A 417 -57.26 -10.53 -3.25
N GLY A 418 -56.33 -9.60 -3.02
CA GLY A 418 -56.58 -8.17 -3.21
C GLY A 418 -56.79 -7.80 -4.67
N LEU A 419 -55.98 -8.38 -5.58
CA LEU A 419 -56.08 -8.15 -7.01
C LEU A 419 -57.44 -8.62 -7.58
N VAL A 420 -57.96 -9.76 -7.11
CA VAL A 420 -59.29 -10.25 -7.52
C VAL A 420 -60.36 -9.22 -7.19
N ILE A 421 -60.41 -8.71 -5.95
CA ILE A 421 -61.44 -7.77 -5.50
C ILE A 421 -61.36 -6.46 -6.30
N VAL A 422 -60.16 -5.89 -6.43
CA VAL A 422 -59.93 -4.63 -7.15
C VAL A 422 -60.35 -4.76 -8.62
N TRP A 423 -59.90 -5.81 -9.31
CA TRP A 423 -60.23 -5.98 -10.73
C TRP A 423 -61.69 -6.38 -10.95
N GLN A 424 -62.33 -7.10 -10.02
CA GLN A 424 -63.78 -7.39 -10.07
C GLN A 424 -64.63 -6.11 -9.99
N LEU A 425 -64.16 -5.07 -9.27
CA LEU A 425 -64.87 -3.79 -9.18
C LEU A 425 -64.58 -2.86 -10.37
N ILE A 426 -63.32 -2.79 -10.79
CA ILE A 426 -62.87 -1.82 -11.80
C ILE A 426 -63.21 -2.28 -13.22
N THR A 427 -63.07 -3.56 -13.54
CA THR A 427 -63.18 -4.05 -14.93
C THR A 427 -64.56 -3.78 -15.55
N PRO A 428 -65.69 -4.06 -14.86
CA PRO A 428 -67.02 -3.73 -15.38
C PRO A 428 -67.25 -2.22 -15.56
N SER A 429 -66.76 -1.42 -14.61
CA SER A 429 -66.84 0.04 -14.66
C SER A 429 -66.09 0.58 -15.88
N PHE A 430 -64.89 0.05 -16.13
CA PHE A 430 -64.06 0.41 -17.28
C PHE A 430 -64.77 0.11 -18.61
N ILE A 431 -65.40 -1.06 -18.75
CA ILE A 431 -66.12 -1.44 -19.97
C ILE A 431 -67.33 -0.54 -20.21
N LYS A 432 -68.09 -0.20 -19.17
CA LYS A 432 -69.20 0.74 -19.28
C LYS A 432 -68.76 2.12 -19.72
N ILE A 433 -67.69 2.64 -19.12
CA ILE A 433 -67.12 3.94 -19.50
C ILE A 433 -66.60 3.88 -20.94
N TRP A 434 -65.87 2.83 -21.31
CA TRP A 434 -65.33 2.64 -22.66
C TRP A 434 -66.44 2.58 -23.71
N LYS A 435 -67.51 1.82 -23.45
CA LYS A 435 -68.70 1.78 -24.32
C LYS A 435 -69.42 3.13 -24.40
N ARG A 436 -69.60 3.84 -23.28
CA ARG A 436 -70.21 5.19 -23.28
C ARG A 436 -69.38 6.18 -24.11
N ILE A 437 -68.06 6.14 -24.03
CA ILE A 437 -67.15 6.99 -24.81
C ILE A 437 -67.22 6.61 -26.30
N ASN A 438 -67.21 5.32 -26.63
CA ASN A 438 -67.30 4.85 -28.01
C ASN A 438 -68.67 5.14 -28.64
N TRP A 439 -69.76 5.02 -27.89
CA TRP A 439 -71.09 5.42 -28.33
C TRP A 439 -71.16 6.92 -28.62
N LYS A 440 -70.59 7.77 -27.75
CA LYS A 440 -70.47 9.22 -28.02
C LYS A 440 -69.59 9.53 -29.24
N LYS A 441 -68.52 8.76 -29.47
CA LYS A 441 -67.66 8.90 -30.66
C LYS A 441 -68.38 8.46 -31.94
N GLN A 442 -69.19 7.40 -31.89
CA GLN A 442 -70.02 6.96 -33.01
C GLN A 442 -71.12 7.97 -33.32
N GLN A 443 -71.80 8.53 -32.30
CA GLN A 443 -72.77 9.61 -32.51
C GLN A 443 -72.14 10.87 -33.08
N ARG A 444 -70.93 11.25 -32.63
CA ARG A 444 -70.18 12.38 -33.23
C ARG A 444 -69.86 12.12 -34.70
N LYS A 445 -69.35 10.94 -35.05
CA LYS A 445 -69.10 10.55 -36.45
C LYS A 445 -70.37 10.61 -37.30
N SER A 446 -71.50 10.07 -36.83
CA SER A 446 -72.77 10.12 -37.56
C SER A 446 -73.33 11.54 -37.70
N ARG A 447 -73.13 12.43 -36.71
CA ARG A 447 -73.55 13.84 -36.80
C ARG A 447 -72.73 14.63 -37.83
N THR A 448 -71.43 14.37 -37.92
CA THR A 448 -70.57 14.98 -38.96
C THR A 448 -70.93 14.48 -40.37
N THR A 449 -71.31 13.21 -40.51
CA THR A 449 -71.84 12.67 -41.77
C THR A 449 -73.18 13.29 -42.15
N ILE A 450 -74.08 13.51 -41.19
CA ILE A 450 -75.37 14.17 -41.42
C ILE A 450 -75.19 15.66 -41.78
N GLU A 451 -74.28 16.39 -41.13
CA GLU A 451 -73.94 17.77 -41.50
C GLU A 451 -73.31 17.86 -42.90
N GLN A 452 -72.44 16.90 -43.29
CA GLN A 452 -71.93 16.85 -44.67
C GLN A 452 -73.04 16.58 -45.69
N THR A 453 -73.97 15.66 -45.41
CA THR A 453 -75.12 15.42 -46.32
C THR A 453 -76.09 16.59 -46.37
N HIS A 454 -76.23 17.37 -45.28
CA HIS A 454 -77.11 18.55 -45.28
C HIS A 454 -76.50 19.71 -46.07
N VAL A 455 -75.18 19.92 -46.01
CA VAL A 455 -74.46 20.91 -46.83
C VAL A 455 -74.51 20.53 -48.33
N GLU A 456 -74.34 19.25 -48.68
CA GLU A 456 -74.53 18.80 -50.07
C GLU A 456 -75.97 19.06 -50.57
N HIS A 457 -76.98 18.88 -49.71
CA HIS A 457 -78.38 19.06 -50.09
C HIS A 457 -78.81 20.55 -50.17
N GLU A 458 -78.15 21.45 -49.44
CA GLU A 458 -78.31 22.91 -49.54
C GLU A 458 -77.66 23.47 -50.81
N ILE A 459 -76.47 22.97 -51.19
CA ILE A 459 -75.80 23.38 -52.44
C ILE A 459 -76.62 22.95 -53.68
N LEU A 460 -77.29 21.79 -53.63
CA LEU A 460 -78.19 21.34 -54.72
C LEU A 460 -79.52 22.10 -54.79
N LYS A 461 -79.92 22.86 -53.75
CA LYS A 461 -81.12 23.72 -53.75
C LYS A 461 -80.85 25.13 -54.26
N MET A 462 -79.59 25.53 -54.40
CA MET A 462 -79.20 26.74 -55.12
C MET A 462 -78.94 26.43 -56.61
N GLY A 463 -79.91 25.78 -57.25
CA GLY A 463 -80.00 25.71 -58.70
C GLY A 463 -80.45 27.08 -59.26
N PRO A 464 -79.88 27.55 -60.39
CA PRO A 464 -80.05 28.94 -60.83
C PRO A 464 -81.50 29.24 -61.24
N LYS A 465 -82.02 30.38 -60.77
CA LYS A 465 -83.27 30.95 -61.29
C LYS A 465 -83.07 31.43 -62.74
N PRO A 466 -84.05 31.20 -63.63
CA PRO A 466 -83.95 31.55 -65.05
C PRO A 466 -84.13 33.05 -65.27
N ILE A 467 -83.24 33.66 -66.06
CA ILE A 467 -83.44 35.00 -66.62
C ILE A 467 -84.07 34.82 -68.00
N ASN A 468 -85.28 35.34 -68.14
CA ASN A 468 -86.04 35.39 -69.37
C ASN A 468 -85.59 36.57 -70.25
N LYS A 469 -85.82 36.36 -71.55
CA LYS A 469 -85.52 37.24 -72.69
C LYS A 469 -86.09 38.66 -72.55
N GLY A 470 -85.24 39.62 -72.91
CA GLY A 470 -85.56 40.82 -73.68
C GLY A 470 -84.60 40.85 -74.86
#